data_AF-T1ALD6-F1
#
_entry.id   AF-T1ALD6-F1
#
_cell.length_a   1.000
_cell.length_b   1.000
_cell.length_c   1.000
_cell.angle_alpha   90.00
_cell.angle_beta   90.00
_cell.angle_gamma   90.00
#
_symmetry.space_group_name_H-M   'P 1'
#
loop_
_entity.id
_entity.type
_entity.pdbx_description
1 polymer ?
#
loop_
_entity_poly.entity_id
_entity_poly.type
_entity_poly.pdbx_seq_one_letter_code
_entity_poly.pdbx_strand_id
1 'polypeptide(L)'
;MMSAGELEAGRDFGRYKDVDGDGIPWRTLPATHPTRGSYFTRGTSRDAYARYSERGPDYVYNVQRLLKKFDTARGLVPAPVEQRAAHPTPWGALFFGSTAPAMREAVAALQA
;
A
#
# COMPACT_ATOMS: atom_id res chain seq x y z
N MET A 1 3.71 7.36 11.96
CA MET A 1 2.78 7.12 13.11
C MET A 1 2.63 8.45 13.80
N MET A 2 1.43 8.78 14.30
CA MET A 2 1.24 10.02 15.07
C MET A 2 1.45 9.75 16.55
N SER A 3 2.21 10.62 17.21
CA SER A 3 2.57 10.54 18.63
C SER A 3 1.62 11.35 19.51
N ALA A 4 1.66 11.06 20.83
CA ALA A 4 0.94 11.83 21.84
C ALA A 4 1.32 13.33 21.82
N GLY A 5 2.61 13.64 21.69
CA GLY A 5 3.10 15.03 21.65
C GLY A 5 2.62 15.79 20.40
N GLU A 6 2.58 15.14 19.24
CA GLU A 6 2.03 15.74 18.01
C GLU A 6 0.52 16.00 18.13
N LEU A 7 -0.21 15.08 18.78
CA LEU A 7 -1.64 15.27 19.06
C LEU A 7 -1.85 16.41 20.07
N GLU A 8 -1.02 16.51 21.11
CA GLU A 8 -1.11 17.56 22.12
C GLU A 8 -0.80 18.94 21.53
N ALA A 9 0.20 19.00 20.64
CA ALA A 9 0.53 20.17 19.83
C ALA A 9 -0.57 20.57 18.82
N GLY A 10 -1.67 19.81 18.75
CA GLY A 10 -2.83 20.16 17.94
C GLY A 10 -2.64 19.89 16.45
N ARG A 11 -1.70 19.03 16.06
CA ARG A 11 -1.58 18.62 14.66
C ARG A 11 -2.87 17.94 14.22
N ASP A 12 -3.30 18.27 13.01
CA ASP A 12 -4.54 17.74 12.45
C ASP A 12 -4.41 16.24 12.16
N PHE A 13 -5.43 15.48 12.56
CA PHE A 13 -5.46 14.04 12.46
C PHE A 13 -6.76 13.54 11.87
N GLY A 14 -6.65 12.89 10.70
CA GLY A 14 -7.71 12.07 10.12
C GLY A 14 -7.16 10.70 9.78
N ARG A 15 -7.79 9.63 10.29
CA ARG A 15 -7.29 8.25 10.11
C ARG A 15 -7.10 7.87 8.63
N TYR A 16 -7.88 8.45 7.74
CA TYR A 16 -7.88 8.13 6.31
C TYR A 16 -7.32 9.27 5.46
N LYS A 17 -6.86 10.36 6.09
CA LYS A 17 -6.31 11.55 5.45
C LYS A 17 -4.88 11.31 4.97
N ASP A 18 -4.68 11.43 3.66
CA ASP A 18 -3.37 11.48 3.02
C ASP A 18 -2.74 12.87 3.27
N VAL A 19 -1.68 12.90 4.08
CA VAL A 19 -0.98 14.14 4.47
C VAL A 19 0.32 14.29 3.68
N ASP A 20 1.04 13.19 3.49
CA ASP A 20 2.35 13.17 2.85
C ASP A 20 2.27 13.02 1.33
N GLY A 21 1.08 12.71 0.81
CA GLY A 21 0.85 12.62 -0.62
C GLY A 21 1.30 11.27 -1.21
N ASP A 22 1.47 10.24 -0.41
CA ASP A 22 1.80 8.87 -0.82
C ASP A 22 0.59 7.90 -0.73
N GLY A 23 -0.57 8.40 -0.30
CA GLY A 23 -1.77 7.60 -0.08
C GLY A 23 -1.72 6.74 1.19
N ILE A 24 -0.69 6.86 2.03
CA ILE A 24 -0.52 6.15 3.30
C ILE A 24 -0.86 7.11 4.45
N PRO A 25 -2.09 7.03 5.01
CA PRO A 25 -2.48 7.94 6.06
C PRO A 25 -1.76 7.61 7.38
N TRP A 26 -1.55 8.65 8.18
CA TRP A 26 -1.04 8.52 9.54
C TRP A 26 -1.98 7.68 10.40
N ARG A 27 -1.42 7.00 11.39
CA ARG A 27 -2.15 6.17 12.36
C ARG A 27 -1.74 6.50 13.77
N THR A 28 -2.70 6.40 14.68
CA THR A 28 -2.51 6.29 16.13
C THR A 28 -2.85 4.85 16.54
N LEU A 29 -2.37 4.45 17.71
CA LEU A 29 -2.82 3.23 18.39
C LEU A 29 -3.90 3.57 19.43
N PRO A 30 -4.76 2.61 19.82
CA PRO A 30 -5.59 2.79 21.00
C PRO A 30 -4.77 3.29 22.19
N ALA A 31 -5.32 4.24 22.95
CA ALA A 31 -4.66 4.90 24.08
C ALA A 31 -3.38 5.71 23.75
N THR A 32 -3.14 6.12 22.50
CA THR A 32 -2.01 7.03 22.17
C THR A 32 -2.12 8.39 22.89
N HIS A 33 -3.34 8.91 23.10
CA HIS A 33 -3.58 10.16 23.81
C HIS A 33 -4.88 10.07 24.62
N PRO A 34 -5.01 10.74 25.80
CA PRO A 34 -6.21 10.64 26.64
C PRO A 34 -7.52 11.04 25.95
N THR A 35 -7.47 12.02 25.05
CA THR A 35 -8.68 12.64 24.46
C THR A 35 -8.61 12.88 22.95
N ARG A 36 -7.48 12.59 22.29
CA ARG A 36 -7.25 12.94 20.88
C ARG A 36 -6.78 11.73 20.10
N GLY A 37 -6.92 11.77 18.78
CA GLY A 37 -6.41 10.71 17.90
C GLY A 37 -7.22 9.41 17.94
N SER A 38 -8.34 9.35 18.68
CA SER A 38 -9.27 8.22 18.64
C SER A 38 -10.11 8.24 17.36
N TYR A 39 -10.40 7.06 16.80
CA TYR A 39 -11.25 6.91 15.62
C TYR A 39 -11.92 5.53 15.62
N PHE A 40 -13.02 5.39 14.88
CA PHE A 40 -13.65 4.10 14.62
C PHE A 40 -13.31 3.59 13.22
N THR A 41 -13.02 2.30 13.11
CA THR A 41 -12.89 1.63 11.81
C THR A 41 -14.23 1.06 11.37
N ARG A 42 -14.56 1.24 10.10
CA ARG A 42 -15.73 0.65 9.45
C ARG A 42 -15.37 0.27 8.02
N GLY A 43 -16.26 -0.43 7.32
CA GLY A 43 -16.11 -0.69 5.89
C GLY A 43 -16.19 0.59 5.05
N THR A 44 -17.02 0.56 4.00
CA THR A 44 -17.35 1.75 3.20
C THR A 44 -18.21 2.73 4.01
N SER A 45 -18.47 3.90 3.43
CA SER A 45 -19.27 4.99 4.00
C SER A 45 -18.57 5.73 5.14
N ARG A 46 -17.43 6.35 4.81
CA ARG A 46 -16.64 7.16 5.74
C ARG A 46 -15.93 8.32 5.05
N ASP A 47 -15.68 9.40 5.77
CA ASP A 47 -14.82 10.50 5.31
C ASP A 47 -13.34 10.29 5.70
N ALA A 48 -12.49 11.27 5.39
CA ALA A 48 -11.06 11.26 5.72
C ALA A 48 -10.77 11.19 7.24
N TYR A 49 -11.73 11.60 8.07
CA TYR A 49 -11.65 11.63 9.54
C TYR A 49 -12.32 10.42 10.20
N ALA A 50 -12.69 9.39 9.42
CA ALA A 50 -13.37 8.20 9.88
C ALA A 50 -14.79 8.40 10.42
N ARG A 51 -15.42 9.54 10.10
CA ARG A 51 -16.83 9.80 10.41
C ARG A 51 -17.70 9.15 9.36
N TYR A 52 -18.95 8.84 9.70
CA TYR A 52 -19.90 8.33 8.73
C TYR A 52 -20.12 9.34 7.61
N SER A 53 -20.07 8.89 6.36
CA SER A 53 -20.45 9.69 5.20
C SER A 53 -20.86 8.80 4.04
N GLU A 54 -21.91 9.17 3.33
CA GLU A 54 -22.35 8.51 2.09
C GLU A 54 -22.19 9.43 0.87
N ARG A 55 -21.46 10.54 1.03
CA ARG A 55 -21.25 11.50 -0.04
C ARG A 55 -20.36 10.87 -1.11
N GLY A 56 -20.76 11.00 -2.38
CA GLY A 56 -19.97 10.53 -3.53
C GLY A 56 -18.50 10.98 -3.51
N PRO A 57 -18.19 12.26 -3.25
CA PRO A 57 -16.80 12.73 -3.16
C PRO A 57 -15.95 12.01 -2.10
N ASP A 58 -16.53 11.67 -0.95
CA ASP A 58 -15.81 10.96 0.13
C ASP A 58 -15.50 9.52 -0.28
N TYR A 59 -16.42 8.87 -0.99
CA TYR A 59 -16.17 7.55 -1.58
C TYR A 59 -15.03 7.61 -2.59
N VAL A 60 -15.10 8.53 -3.56
CA VAL A 60 -14.08 8.73 -4.60
C VAL A 60 -12.71 8.98 -3.98
N TYR A 61 -12.62 9.89 -3.00
CA TYR A 61 -11.37 10.16 -2.28
C TYR A 61 -10.78 8.90 -1.66
N ASN A 62 -11.59 8.11 -0.94
CA ASN A 62 -11.11 6.90 -0.26
C ASN A 62 -10.57 5.85 -1.23
N VAL A 63 -11.26 5.59 -2.33
CA VAL A 63 -10.86 4.56 -3.30
C VAL A 63 -9.65 5.01 -4.12
N GLN A 64 -9.63 6.26 -4.58
CA GLN A 64 -8.49 6.81 -5.33
C GLN A 64 -7.23 6.84 -4.48
N ARG A 65 -7.34 7.18 -3.19
CA ARG A 65 -6.21 7.11 -2.26
C ARG A 65 -5.65 5.69 -2.14
N LEU A 66 -6.48 4.65 -2.12
CA LEU A 66 -5.98 3.26 -2.07
C LEU A 66 -5.19 2.89 -3.32
N LEU A 67 -5.63 3.33 -4.51
CA LEU A 67 -4.88 3.13 -5.75
C LEU A 67 -3.54 3.85 -5.70
N LYS A 68 -3.53 5.12 -5.26
CA LYS A 68 -2.31 5.91 -5.06
C LYS A 68 -1.30 5.22 -4.13
N LYS A 69 -1.78 4.65 -3.02
CA LYS A 69 -0.94 3.87 -2.11
C LYS A 69 -0.21 2.73 -2.82
N PHE A 70 -0.92 1.97 -3.67
CA PHE A 70 -0.29 0.86 -4.41
C PHE A 70 0.68 1.36 -5.47
N ASP A 71 0.35 2.47 -6.14
CA ASP A 71 1.24 3.09 -7.12
C ASP A 71 2.54 3.60 -6.47
N THR A 72 2.45 4.26 -5.31
CA THR A 72 3.64 4.65 -4.55
C THR A 72 4.43 3.44 -4.04
N ALA A 73 3.74 2.41 -3.52
CA ALA A 73 4.39 1.20 -3.03
C ALA A 73 5.15 0.43 -4.12
N ARG A 74 4.71 0.51 -5.39
CA ARG A 74 5.41 -0.09 -6.53
C ARG A 74 6.87 0.41 -6.65
N GLY A 75 7.14 1.67 -6.31
CA GLY A 75 8.50 2.22 -6.33
C GLY A 75 9.37 1.79 -5.14
N LEU A 76 8.77 1.20 -4.11
CA LEU A 76 9.47 0.80 -2.87
C LEU A 76 9.77 -0.70 -2.81
N VAL A 77 9.08 -1.52 -3.61
CA VAL A 77 9.29 -2.97 -3.65
C VAL A 77 10.45 -3.34 -4.59
N PRO A 78 11.12 -4.48 -4.36
CA PRO A 78 12.14 -4.97 -5.28
C PRO A 78 11.62 -5.10 -6.71
N ALA A 79 12.49 -4.78 -7.67
CA ALA A 79 12.23 -5.05 -9.08
C ALA A 79 12.11 -6.57 -9.33
N PRO A 80 11.38 -6.99 -10.39
CA PRO A 80 11.38 -8.39 -10.80
C PRO A 80 12.82 -8.85 -11.14
N VAL A 81 13.12 -10.10 -10.84
CA VAL A 81 14.40 -10.71 -11.23
C VAL A 81 14.31 -11.09 -12.71
N GLU A 82 15.14 -10.44 -13.53
CA GLU A 82 15.23 -10.71 -14.96
C GLU A 82 16.44 -11.61 -15.26
N GLN A 83 16.20 -12.73 -15.93
CA GLN A 83 17.25 -13.57 -16.50
C GLN A 83 17.08 -13.61 -18.01
N ARG A 84 18.01 -12.97 -18.73
CA ARG A 84 18.00 -12.95 -20.21
C ARG A 84 18.57 -14.24 -20.76
N ALA A 85 18.00 -14.70 -21.87
CA ALA A 85 18.58 -15.80 -22.64
C ALA A 85 19.91 -15.36 -23.27
N ALA A 86 20.81 -16.31 -23.52
CA ALA A 86 22.11 -16.05 -24.15
C ALA A 86 21.97 -15.57 -25.61
N HIS A 87 20.89 -15.94 -26.28
CA HIS A 87 20.60 -15.57 -27.66
C HIS A 87 19.16 -15.02 -27.79
N PRO A 88 18.88 -14.20 -28.82
CA PRO A 88 17.53 -13.79 -29.14
C PRO A 88 16.62 -15.01 -29.28
N THR A 89 15.53 -15.02 -28.52
CA THR A 89 14.56 -16.11 -28.49
C THR A 89 13.14 -15.54 -28.59
N PRO A 90 12.21 -16.20 -29.29
CA PRO A 90 10.81 -15.79 -29.31
C PRO A 90 10.07 -16.16 -28.02
N TRP A 91 10.72 -16.88 -27.09
CA TRP A 91 10.09 -17.44 -25.89
C TRP A 91 10.57 -16.77 -24.61
N GLY A 92 9.64 -16.48 -23.70
CA GLY A 92 9.90 -16.00 -22.35
C GLY A 92 9.01 -16.72 -21.34
N ALA A 93 9.51 -16.87 -20.11
CA ALA A 93 8.76 -17.47 -19.01
C ALA A 93 8.65 -16.49 -17.83
N LEU A 94 7.45 -16.33 -17.31
CA LEU A 94 7.18 -15.63 -16.06
C LEU A 94 6.70 -16.66 -15.04
N PHE A 95 7.41 -16.78 -13.92
CA PHE A 95 7.08 -17.72 -12.86
C PHE A 95 7.40 -17.13 -11.50
N PHE A 96 6.63 -17.56 -10.50
CA PHE A 96 6.80 -17.17 -9.10
C PHE A 96 6.16 -18.23 -8.20
N GLY A 97 6.40 -18.13 -6.89
CA GLY A 97 5.85 -19.09 -5.92
C GLY A 97 6.47 -20.49 -6.05
N SER A 98 5.66 -21.52 -5.80
CA SER A 98 6.10 -22.92 -5.74
C SER A 98 6.60 -23.48 -7.07
N THR A 99 6.25 -22.86 -8.20
CA THR A 99 6.72 -23.28 -9.53
C THR A 99 8.19 -22.88 -9.77
N ALA A 100 8.75 -21.99 -8.95
CA ALA A 100 10.05 -21.37 -9.22
C ALA A 100 11.25 -22.35 -9.26
N PRO A 101 11.38 -23.38 -8.39
CA PRO A 101 12.47 -24.35 -8.48
C PRO A 101 12.43 -25.15 -9.78
N ALA A 102 11.28 -25.73 -10.13
CA ALA A 102 11.11 -26.52 -11.34
C ALA A 102 11.39 -25.70 -12.62
N MET A 103 10.93 -24.45 -12.65
CA MET A 103 11.22 -23.56 -13.78
C MET A 103 12.71 -23.20 -13.89
N ARG A 104 13.40 -23.01 -12.77
CA ARG A 104 14.86 -22.78 -12.79
C ARG A 104 15.63 -23.98 -13.32
N GLU A 105 15.25 -25.20 -12.93
CA GLU A 105 15.83 -26.44 -13.46
C GLU A 105 15.58 -26.57 -14.97
N ALA A 106 14.35 -26.32 -15.42
CA ALA A 106 14.01 -26.35 -16.85
C ALA A 106 14.79 -25.31 -17.66
N VAL A 107 14.93 -24.08 -17.15
CA VAL A 107 15.73 -23.03 -17.80
C VAL A 107 17.19 -23.44 -17.88
N ALA A 108 17.76 -24.00 -16.81
CA ALA A 108 19.13 -24.49 -16.82
C ALA A 108 19.33 -25.61 -17.84
N ALA A 109 18.40 -26.56 -17.94
CA ALA A 109 18.44 -27.65 -18.91
C ALA A 109 18.34 -27.17 -20.36
N LEU A 110 17.59 -26.10 -20.64
CA LEU A 110 17.45 -25.50 -21.97
C LEU A 110 18.64 -24.59 -22.35
N GLN A 111 19.50 -24.22 -21.39
CA GLN A 111 20.67 -23.38 -21.60
C GLN A 111 21.98 -24.17 -21.79
N ALA A 112 22.00 -25.45 -21.41
CA ALA A 112 23.11 -26.36 -21.63
C ALA A 112 23.26 -26.75 -23.11
#